data_AF-A0A969URK2-F1
#
_entry.id   AF-A0A969URK2-F1
#
_cell.length_a   1.000
_cell.length_b   1.000
_cell.length_c   1.000
_cell.angle_alpha   90.00
_cell.angle_beta   90.00
_cell.angle_gamma   90.00
#
_symmetry.space_group_name_H-M   'P 1'
#
loop_
_entity.id
_entity.type
_entity.pdbx_description
1 polymer ?
#
loop_
_entity_poly.entity_id
_entity_poly.type
_entity_poly.pdbx_seq_one_letter_code
_entity_poly.pdbx_strand_id
1 'polypeptide(L)'
;MTNFKLLLDRWIATISTISFLLIIIATLSPFDFSFDDEFSLQLIGTRFRHVHSIDDWLANIVLFLPLGFSLTRFLEKIGFNKSAQLLSVFIFSFSLSTTVETLQVLLPSRVPSSIDIYANCVGAFLGFLCFSHWGYTVIDRTLVPIQLFIQLRLASLPIQNLTTIILGYILITFFVTVNLQSVTSLSNWTQIYPLFLGGNGQTMSRSWQGYISEFSIAERAISEEEVAKAFSDKSLSSVVDRSLVASYHLTEYSQSYPDKTQKSPNLIWQGETSQNASKVGVFLDDDHWLETEAPVASINRSLRKSSQFTFNIILATTDTKITGMVPIISLSSLDTDRHNFAIVQNGANLVFRLRTSATGNQGTRPELIVPNVFLDTEFHHVIVTYGDSILRVYIDTAQNVSSFELNPGIVLFQKMLPLDRLNNVGLVVSKFLYYGFLFIPLGNLIGLIVTFTQRRLIYRIVLTVEAVLLSPLLLELLLAFKRGKNVDLESVLLGAMIVFSATIMTCILSCVPVRRLSL
;
A
#
# COMPACT_ATOMS: atom_id res chain seq x y z
N MET A 1 -5.93 40.86 -22.79
CA MET A 1 -4.88 40.59 -21.78
C MET A 1 -5.41 40.18 -20.39
N THR A 2 -6.51 40.73 -19.88
CA THR A 2 -7.01 40.49 -18.50
C THR A 2 -7.52 39.08 -18.24
N ASN A 3 -8.27 38.48 -19.18
CA ASN A 3 -8.81 37.12 -19.03
C ASN A 3 -7.74 36.03 -19.10
N PHE A 4 -6.66 36.27 -19.85
CA PHE A 4 -5.50 35.36 -19.94
C PHE A 4 -4.73 35.29 -18.62
N LYS A 5 -4.41 36.46 -18.02
CA LYS A 5 -3.73 36.52 -16.73
C LYS A 5 -4.55 35.86 -15.61
N LEU A 6 -5.87 36.00 -15.65
CA LEU A 6 -6.76 35.36 -14.69
C LEU A 6 -6.74 33.82 -14.80
N LEU A 7 -6.76 33.29 -16.02
CA LEU A 7 -6.69 31.85 -16.28
C LEU A 7 -5.34 31.28 -15.83
N LEU A 8 -4.25 31.98 -16.16
CA LEU A 8 -2.88 31.67 -15.73
C LEU A 8 -2.79 31.57 -14.20
N ASP A 9 -3.30 32.57 -13.47
CA ASP A 9 -3.22 32.59 -12.01
C ASP A 9 -3.97 31.42 -11.36
N ARG A 10 -5.09 30.98 -11.95
CA ARG A 10 -5.87 29.85 -11.46
C ARG A 10 -5.13 28.53 -11.62
N TRP A 11 -4.58 28.25 -12.81
CA TRP A 11 -3.77 27.05 -13.05
C TRP A 11 -2.56 27.00 -12.13
N ILE A 12 -1.93 28.16 -11.87
CA ILE A 12 -0.75 28.26 -11.01
C ILE A 12 -1.10 27.96 -9.56
N ALA A 13 -2.23 28.45 -9.06
CA ALA A 13 -2.71 28.08 -7.74
C ALA A 13 -2.95 26.56 -7.63
N THR A 14 -3.60 25.97 -8.63
CA THR A 14 -3.82 24.51 -8.68
C THR A 14 -2.52 23.72 -8.70
N ILE A 15 -1.56 24.11 -9.55
CA ILE A 15 -0.23 23.48 -9.62
C ILE A 15 0.46 23.60 -8.26
N SER A 16 0.43 24.78 -7.63
CA SER A 16 1.05 25.01 -6.33
C SER A 16 0.47 24.10 -5.24
N THR A 17 -0.87 24.03 -5.13
CA THR A 17 -1.55 23.18 -4.14
C THR A 17 -1.25 21.70 -4.37
N ILE A 18 -1.34 21.21 -5.61
CA ILE A 18 -1.05 19.80 -5.94
C ILE A 18 0.40 19.48 -5.63
N SER A 19 1.34 20.37 -6.01
CA SER A 19 2.77 20.17 -5.76
C SER A 19 3.07 20.09 -4.27
N PHE A 20 2.51 21.00 -3.47
CA PHE A 20 2.69 21.01 -2.03
C PHE A 20 2.15 19.72 -1.37
N LEU A 21 0.94 19.29 -1.75
CA LEU A 21 0.35 18.06 -1.24
C LEU A 21 1.16 16.82 -1.65
N LEU A 22 1.62 16.74 -2.90
CA LEU A 22 2.46 15.65 -3.38
C LEU A 22 3.78 15.59 -2.63
N ILE A 23 4.42 16.73 -2.35
CA ILE A 23 5.65 16.80 -1.54
C ILE A 23 5.39 16.18 -0.17
N ILE A 24 4.36 16.64 0.55
CA ILE A 24 4.04 16.14 1.89
C ILE A 24 3.73 14.64 1.87
N ILE A 25 2.90 14.18 0.92
CA ILE A 25 2.50 12.76 0.83
C ILE A 25 3.70 11.87 0.47
N ALA A 26 4.49 12.24 -0.55
CA ALA A 26 5.60 11.40 -1.01
C ALA A 26 6.73 11.30 0.02
N THR A 27 6.99 12.39 0.74
CA THR A 27 8.14 12.48 1.66
C THR A 27 7.81 12.01 3.07
N LEU A 28 6.58 12.21 3.57
CA LEU A 28 6.20 11.85 4.94
C LEU A 28 5.41 10.54 5.03
N SER A 29 5.03 9.90 3.91
CA SER A 29 4.48 8.54 3.94
C SER A 29 5.49 7.55 4.55
N PRO A 30 5.06 6.63 5.45
CA PRO A 30 3.66 6.27 5.75
C PRO A 30 3.00 7.02 6.92
N PHE A 31 3.59 8.14 7.40
CA PHE A 31 3.11 8.93 8.53
C PHE A 31 3.11 8.14 9.87
N ASP A 32 4.03 7.18 10.03
CA ASP A 32 4.26 6.38 11.23
C ASP A 32 5.19 7.10 12.23
N PHE A 33 4.81 8.31 12.63
CA PHE A 33 5.62 9.10 13.56
C PHE A 33 5.76 8.39 14.92
N SER A 34 6.99 8.03 15.28
CA SER A 34 7.35 7.48 16.58
C SER A 34 8.15 8.50 17.37
N PHE A 35 7.75 8.73 18.61
CA PHE A 35 8.49 9.53 19.56
C PHE A 35 9.23 8.56 20.49
N ASP A 36 10.49 8.25 20.18
CA ASP A 36 11.35 7.50 21.11
C ASP A 36 11.56 8.35 22.37
N ASP A 37 11.47 7.73 23.56
CA ASP A 37 11.69 8.41 24.85
C ASP A 37 13.12 8.99 25.01
N GLU A 38 14.06 8.56 24.15
CA GLU A 38 15.45 9.05 24.07
C GLU A 38 15.68 10.10 22.96
N PHE A 39 14.66 10.88 22.59
CA PHE A 39 14.82 11.95 21.60
C PHE A 39 15.87 12.99 22.06
N SER A 40 17.03 13.02 21.40
CA SER A 40 18.10 13.99 21.65
C SER A 40 18.52 14.71 20.37
N LEU A 41 18.98 15.96 20.49
CA LEU A 41 19.51 16.73 19.35
C LEU A 41 20.72 16.05 18.68
N GLN A 42 21.47 15.21 19.43
CA GLN A 42 22.56 14.39 18.88
C GLN A 42 22.04 13.21 18.01
N LEU A 43 20.85 12.68 18.31
CA LEU A 43 20.20 11.63 17.52
C LEU A 43 19.86 12.13 16.10
N ILE A 44 19.47 13.41 15.98
CA ILE A 44 19.20 14.05 14.69
C ILE A 44 20.46 14.01 13.81
N GLY A 45 21.59 14.51 14.33
CA GLY A 45 22.85 14.54 13.57
C GLY A 45 23.42 13.17 13.19
N THR A 46 23.13 12.12 13.98
CA THR A 46 23.64 10.76 13.76
C THR A 46 22.75 9.92 12.83
N ARG A 47 21.47 10.27 12.65
CA ARG A 47 20.55 9.60 11.72
C ARG A 47 20.62 10.12 10.28
N PHE A 48 21.18 11.31 10.03
CA PHE A 48 21.49 11.75 8.66
C PHE A 48 22.56 10.85 8.05
N ARG A 49 22.17 9.94 7.16
CA ARG A 49 23.09 9.03 6.46
C ARG A 49 23.05 9.30 4.95
N HIS A 50 24.19 9.10 4.31
CA HIS A 50 24.37 9.28 2.87
C HIS A 50 24.10 7.95 2.14
N VAL A 51 22.83 7.59 1.95
CA VAL A 51 22.46 6.46 1.08
C VAL A 51 21.93 7.04 -0.22
N HIS A 52 22.71 6.94 -1.31
CA HIS A 52 22.36 7.52 -2.60
C HIS A 52 22.05 6.45 -3.63
N SER A 53 20.86 6.53 -4.21
CA SER A 53 20.60 6.08 -5.57
C SER A 53 20.41 7.30 -6.49
N ILE A 54 20.80 7.18 -7.76
CA ILE A 54 20.58 8.25 -8.76
C ILE A 54 19.07 8.50 -8.96
N ASP A 55 18.27 7.44 -8.81
CA ASP A 55 16.82 7.49 -8.98
C ASP A 55 16.17 8.37 -7.90
N ASP A 56 16.59 8.25 -6.64
CA ASP A 56 16.07 9.08 -5.53
C ASP A 56 16.39 10.56 -5.75
N TRP A 57 17.60 10.85 -6.22
CA TRP A 57 18.03 12.22 -6.51
C TRP A 57 17.20 12.88 -7.62
N LEU A 58 16.95 12.14 -8.72
CA LEU A 58 16.10 12.62 -9.82
C LEU A 58 14.64 12.77 -9.38
N ALA A 59 14.12 11.85 -8.58
CA ALA A 59 12.75 11.91 -8.07
C ALA A 59 12.51 13.20 -7.26
N ASN A 60 13.45 13.56 -6.38
CA ASN A 60 13.39 14.77 -5.57
C ASN A 60 13.42 16.06 -6.41
N ILE A 61 14.26 16.11 -7.46
CA ILE A 61 14.29 17.23 -8.41
C ILE A 61 12.93 17.40 -9.10
N VAL A 62 12.37 16.29 -9.63
CA VAL A 62 11.10 16.31 -10.35
C VAL A 62 9.95 16.71 -9.40
N LEU A 63 10.00 16.30 -8.14
CA LEU A 63 8.99 16.58 -7.14
C LEU A 63 8.89 18.08 -6.80
N PHE A 64 10.02 18.79 -6.68
CA PHE A 64 10.06 20.22 -6.32
C PHE A 64 9.99 21.18 -7.52
N LEU A 65 10.20 20.71 -8.75
CA LEU A 65 10.15 21.56 -9.95
C LEU A 65 8.80 22.28 -10.14
N PRO A 66 7.64 21.61 -10.05
CA PRO A 66 6.33 22.26 -10.16
C PRO A 66 6.07 23.33 -9.08
N LEU A 67 6.60 23.12 -7.88
CA LEU A 67 6.54 24.11 -6.80
C LEU A 67 7.34 25.37 -7.16
N GLY A 68 8.58 25.23 -7.62
CA GLY A 68 9.41 26.36 -8.05
C GLY A 68 8.78 27.15 -9.21
N PHE A 69 8.19 26.43 -10.18
CA PHE A 69 7.48 27.04 -11.31
C PHE A 69 6.29 27.90 -10.85
N SER A 70 5.41 27.34 -10.02
CA SER A 70 4.20 28.01 -9.56
C SER A 70 4.49 29.17 -8.59
N LEU A 71 5.44 29.00 -7.67
CA LEU A 71 5.83 30.04 -6.72
C LEU A 71 6.45 31.26 -7.43
N THR A 72 7.23 31.03 -8.48
CA THR A 72 7.84 32.12 -9.27
C THR A 72 6.76 33.03 -9.87
N ARG A 73 5.68 32.45 -10.43
CA ARG A 73 4.54 33.23 -10.94
C ARG A 73 3.81 33.98 -9.83
N PHE A 74 3.59 33.34 -8.69
CA PHE A 74 2.93 33.97 -7.56
C PHE A 74 3.68 35.21 -7.07
N LEU A 75 5.01 35.11 -6.94
CA LEU A 75 5.87 36.22 -6.55
C LEU A 75 5.94 37.32 -7.62
N GLU A 76 5.97 36.94 -8.90
CA GLU A 76 5.85 37.89 -10.02
C GLU A 76 4.54 38.68 -9.95
N LYS A 77 3.41 38.03 -9.62
CA LYS A 77 2.11 38.68 -9.46
C LYS A 77 2.09 39.70 -8.32
N ILE A 78 2.82 39.43 -7.23
CA ILE A 78 2.95 40.34 -6.08
C ILE A 78 3.93 41.50 -6.38
N GLY A 79 4.67 41.43 -7.49
CA GLY A 79 5.56 42.50 -7.96
C GLY A 79 7.03 42.33 -7.57
N PHE A 80 7.45 41.13 -7.16
CA PHE A 80 8.85 40.87 -6.82
C PHE A 80 9.72 40.90 -8.09
N ASN A 81 10.91 41.49 -8.02
CA ASN A 81 11.88 41.43 -9.11
C ASN A 81 12.51 40.03 -9.22
N LYS A 82 13.25 39.74 -10.30
CA LYS A 82 13.78 38.39 -10.57
C LYS A 82 14.73 37.87 -9.48
N SER A 83 15.56 38.72 -8.91
CA SER A 83 16.46 38.33 -7.82
C SER A 83 15.70 38.01 -6.54
N ALA A 84 14.69 38.82 -6.18
CA ALA A 84 13.83 38.56 -5.03
C ALA A 84 12.97 37.30 -5.23
N GLN A 85 12.51 37.03 -6.47
CA GLN A 85 11.83 35.79 -6.83
C GLN A 85 12.74 34.59 -6.58
N LEU A 86 13.96 34.60 -7.13
CA LEU A 86 14.93 33.52 -6.97
C LEU A 86 15.25 33.27 -5.50
N LEU A 87 15.54 34.33 -4.74
CA LEU A 87 15.84 34.22 -3.30
C LEU A 87 14.65 33.65 -2.52
N SER A 88 13.44 34.11 -2.79
CA SER A 88 12.24 33.64 -2.11
C SER A 88 11.91 32.19 -2.45
N VAL A 89 12.08 31.77 -3.72
CA VAL A 89 11.92 30.37 -4.13
C VAL A 89 12.92 29.48 -3.41
N PHE A 90 14.19 29.88 -3.36
CA PHE A 90 15.24 29.16 -2.64
C PHE A 90 14.93 29.04 -1.14
N ILE A 91 14.60 30.15 -0.48
CA ILE A 91 14.28 30.14 0.97
C ILE A 91 13.07 29.23 1.23
N PHE A 92 12.00 29.37 0.45
CA PHE A 92 10.80 28.55 0.64
C PHE A 92 11.07 27.05 0.41
N SER A 93 11.76 26.69 -0.67
CA SER A 93 12.07 25.28 -0.96
C SER A 93 13.03 24.70 0.08
N PHE A 94 14.03 25.46 0.50
CA PHE A 94 15.00 25.05 1.52
C PHE A 94 14.31 24.85 2.87
N SER A 95 13.47 25.80 3.30
CA SER A 95 12.70 25.69 4.55
C SER A 95 11.73 24.51 4.52
N LEU A 96 10.98 24.34 3.43
CA LEU A 96 10.05 23.21 3.28
C LEU A 96 10.80 21.88 3.31
N SER A 97 11.88 21.73 2.54
CA SER A 97 12.67 20.50 2.51
C SER A 97 13.33 20.22 3.86
N THR A 98 13.89 21.22 4.52
CA THR A 98 14.50 21.04 5.85
C THR A 98 13.44 20.62 6.87
N THR A 99 12.23 21.20 6.81
CA THR A 99 11.12 20.82 7.69
C THR A 99 10.73 19.36 7.47
N VAL A 100 10.59 18.94 6.21
CA VAL A 100 10.26 17.56 5.85
C VAL A 100 11.34 16.58 6.30
N GLU A 101 12.61 16.84 6.00
CA GLU A 101 13.73 15.98 6.41
C GLU A 101 13.86 15.88 7.94
N THR A 102 13.59 16.98 8.65
CA THR A 102 13.56 16.97 10.12
C THR A 102 12.41 16.12 10.64
N LEU A 103 11.23 16.20 10.02
CA LEU A 103 10.08 15.35 10.38
C LEU A 103 10.35 13.88 10.10
N GLN A 104 11.13 13.55 9.05
CA GLN A 104 11.50 12.17 8.74
C GLN A 104 12.39 11.52 9.82
N VAL A 105 13.06 12.28 10.69
CA VAL A 105 13.78 11.72 11.86
C VAL A 105 12.85 10.92 12.76
N LEU A 106 11.58 11.35 12.84
CA LEU A 106 10.52 10.72 13.62
C LEU A 106 9.88 9.53 12.90
N LEU A 107 10.29 9.20 11.66
CA LEU A 107 9.78 8.06 10.90
C LEU A 107 10.82 6.93 10.94
N PRO A 108 10.58 5.81 11.65
CA PRO A 108 11.53 4.70 11.78
C PRO A 108 11.95 4.07 10.45
N SER A 109 11.08 4.19 9.44
CA SER A 109 11.24 3.60 8.12
C SER A 109 11.97 4.51 7.12
N ARG A 110 12.27 5.76 7.50
CA ARG A 110 12.95 6.74 6.64
C ARG A 110 14.33 7.09 7.16
N VAL A 111 15.21 7.41 6.22
CA VAL A 111 16.55 7.89 6.52
C VAL A 111 16.64 9.31 5.98
N PRO A 112 16.76 10.33 6.84
CA PRO A 112 16.88 11.71 6.39
C PRO A 112 18.22 11.94 5.67
N SER A 113 18.21 12.77 4.64
CA SER A 113 19.31 12.98 3.71
C SER A 113 19.51 14.48 3.41
N SER A 114 20.72 14.98 3.69
CA SER A 114 21.09 16.36 3.36
C SER A 114 21.17 16.60 1.84
N ILE A 115 21.41 15.55 1.07
CA ILE A 115 21.46 15.61 -0.40
C ILE A 115 20.06 15.69 -0.99
N ASP A 116 19.03 15.22 -0.29
CA ASP A 116 17.64 15.39 -0.71
C ASP A 116 17.23 16.86 -0.60
N ILE A 117 17.69 17.57 0.43
CA ILE A 117 17.55 19.03 0.54
C ILE A 117 18.18 19.73 -0.67
N TYR A 118 19.38 19.30 -1.07
CA TYR A 118 20.04 19.85 -2.25
C TYR A 118 19.25 19.57 -3.54
N ALA A 119 18.82 18.33 -3.75
CA ALA A 119 18.03 17.91 -4.91
C ALA A 119 16.70 18.69 -5.02
N ASN A 120 16.00 18.86 -3.90
CA ASN A 120 14.76 19.62 -3.81
C ASN A 120 14.96 21.10 -4.15
N CYS A 121 16.03 21.72 -3.65
CA CYS A 121 16.41 23.08 -4.01
C CYS A 121 16.77 23.22 -5.50
N VAL A 122 17.50 22.25 -6.07
CA VAL A 122 17.80 22.21 -7.52
C VAL A 122 16.51 22.09 -8.33
N GLY A 123 15.58 21.22 -7.94
CA GLY A 123 14.26 21.10 -8.55
C GLY A 123 13.51 22.44 -8.56
N ALA A 124 13.39 23.09 -7.41
CA ALA A 124 12.74 24.40 -7.29
C ALA A 124 13.43 25.48 -8.15
N PHE A 125 14.75 25.48 -8.21
CA PHE A 125 15.53 26.39 -9.07
C PHE A 125 15.24 26.14 -10.56
N LEU A 126 15.22 24.88 -11.01
CA LEU A 126 14.84 24.54 -12.38
C LEU A 126 13.40 24.97 -12.69
N GLY A 127 12.49 24.84 -11.74
CA GLY A 127 11.13 25.36 -11.84
C GLY A 127 11.09 26.88 -12.06
N PHE A 128 11.90 27.63 -11.29
CA PHE A 128 12.08 29.07 -11.46
C PHE A 128 12.60 29.44 -12.86
N LEU A 129 13.61 28.72 -13.35
CA LEU A 129 14.15 28.94 -14.70
C LEU A 129 13.10 28.63 -15.77
N CYS A 130 12.37 27.53 -15.63
CA CYS A 130 11.32 27.12 -16.55
C CYS A 130 10.22 28.19 -16.66
N PHE A 131 9.74 28.72 -15.53
CA PHE A 131 8.75 29.79 -15.56
C PHE A 131 9.33 31.08 -16.15
N SER A 132 10.55 31.45 -15.77
CA SER A 132 11.19 32.70 -16.20
C SER A 132 11.46 32.76 -17.71
N HIS A 133 11.79 31.63 -18.34
CA HIS A 133 12.11 31.57 -19.77
C HIS A 133 10.92 31.14 -20.64
N TRP A 134 10.09 30.22 -20.13
CA TRP A 134 9.06 29.57 -20.94
C TRP A 134 7.65 29.64 -20.35
N GLY A 135 7.47 30.16 -19.13
CA GLY A 135 6.17 30.14 -18.43
C GLY A 135 5.04 30.71 -19.27
N TYR A 136 5.20 31.94 -19.78
CA TYR A 136 4.19 32.56 -20.64
C TYR A 136 4.04 31.84 -21.99
N THR A 137 5.15 31.41 -22.60
CA THR A 137 5.15 30.73 -23.92
C THR A 137 4.44 29.39 -23.86
N VAL A 138 4.72 28.56 -22.85
CA VAL A 138 4.07 27.26 -22.65
C VAL A 138 2.58 27.49 -22.46
N ILE A 139 2.20 28.44 -21.62
CA ILE A 139 0.79 28.63 -21.27
C ILE A 139 0.00 29.20 -22.46
N ASP A 140 0.58 30.16 -23.19
CA ASP A 140 -0.04 30.79 -24.36
C ASP A 140 -0.07 29.85 -25.58
N ARG A 141 1.00 29.11 -25.85
CA ARG A 141 1.09 28.28 -27.06
C ARG A 141 0.56 26.86 -26.87
N THR A 142 0.38 26.38 -25.64
CA THR A 142 -0.11 25.02 -25.39
C THR A 142 -1.40 25.03 -24.59
N LEU A 143 -1.40 25.50 -23.34
CA LEU A 143 -2.56 25.33 -22.45
C LEU A 143 -3.80 26.08 -22.96
N VAL A 144 -3.66 27.31 -23.42
CA VAL A 144 -4.79 28.10 -23.93
C VAL A 144 -5.39 27.53 -25.22
N PRO A 145 -4.60 27.19 -26.27
CA PRO A 145 -5.11 26.52 -27.46
C PRO A 145 -5.77 25.19 -27.16
N ILE A 146 -5.20 24.37 -26.26
CA ILE A 146 -5.78 23.10 -25.83
C ILE A 146 -7.14 23.35 -25.16
N GLN A 147 -7.22 24.30 -24.24
CA GLN A 147 -8.47 24.63 -23.56
C GLN A 147 -9.54 25.15 -24.54
N LEU A 148 -9.16 26.01 -25.49
CA LEU A 148 -10.07 26.51 -26.52
C LEU A 148 -10.55 25.39 -27.45
N PHE A 149 -9.65 24.50 -27.86
CA PHE A 149 -9.98 23.33 -28.66
C PHE A 149 -10.97 22.42 -27.92
N ILE A 150 -10.68 22.09 -26.67
CA ILE A 150 -11.57 21.29 -25.81
C ILE A 150 -12.94 21.96 -25.71
N GLN A 151 -12.99 23.27 -25.45
CA GLN A 151 -14.24 24.02 -25.34
C GLN A 151 -15.08 23.95 -26.62
N LEU A 152 -14.47 24.22 -27.79
CA LEU A 152 -15.17 24.20 -29.08
C LEU A 152 -15.67 22.81 -29.45
N ARG A 153 -14.85 21.78 -29.19
CA ARG A 153 -15.22 20.38 -29.47
C ARG A 153 -16.32 19.90 -28.52
N LEU A 154 -16.16 20.05 -27.21
CA LEU A 154 -17.16 19.60 -26.24
C LEU A 154 -18.52 20.31 -26.41
N ALA A 155 -18.52 21.60 -26.77
CA ALA A 155 -19.75 22.34 -26.99
C ALA A 155 -20.58 21.83 -28.18
N SER A 156 -19.92 21.21 -29.18
CA SER A 156 -20.53 20.74 -30.43
C SER A 156 -20.74 19.23 -30.50
N LEU A 157 -20.25 18.45 -29.52
CA LEU A 157 -20.38 16.99 -29.54
C LEU A 157 -21.86 16.53 -29.40
N PRO A 158 -22.28 15.53 -30.20
CA PRO A 158 -23.58 14.89 -30.01
C PRO A 158 -23.57 14.07 -28.71
N ILE A 159 -24.76 13.89 -28.12
CA ILE A 159 -24.91 13.20 -26.83
C ILE A 159 -24.38 11.77 -26.87
N GLN A 160 -24.55 11.08 -28.00
CA GLN A 160 -24.05 9.73 -28.23
C GLN A 160 -22.54 9.62 -28.04
N ASN A 161 -21.79 10.62 -28.53
CA ASN A 161 -20.33 10.61 -28.38
C ASN A 161 -19.93 10.87 -26.92
N LEU A 162 -20.62 11.76 -26.21
CA LEU A 162 -20.39 12.01 -24.79
C LEU A 162 -20.68 10.76 -23.96
N THR A 163 -21.78 10.07 -24.23
CA THR A 163 -22.11 8.81 -23.56
C THR A 163 -21.06 7.74 -23.85
N THR A 164 -20.55 7.64 -25.09
CA THR A 164 -19.49 6.68 -25.43
C THR A 164 -18.18 6.99 -24.71
N ILE A 165 -17.81 8.27 -24.55
CA ILE A 165 -16.61 8.66 -23.80
C ILE A 165 -16.75 8.26 -22.32
N ILE A 166 -17.90 8.53 -21.70
CA ILE A 166 -18.15 8.18 -20.29
C ILE A 166 -18.17 6.66 -20.11
N LEU A 167 -18.88 5.92 -20.97
CA LEU A 167 -18.91 4.46 -20.92
C LEU A 167 -17.51 3.88 -21.16
N GLY A 168 -16.75 4.41 -22.11
CA GLY A 168 -15.36 4.02 -22.35
C GLY A 168 -14.48 4.25 -21.12
N TYR A 169 -14.64 5.38 -20.43
CA TYR A 169 -13.92 5.66 -19.19
C TYR A 169 -14.28 4.64 -18.10
N ILE A 170 -15.58 4.36 -17.90
CA ILE A 170 -16.06 3.36 -16.95
C ILE A 170 -15.45 1.99 -17.30
N LEU A 171 -15.52 1.55 -18.56
CA LEU A 171 -14.93 0.27 -18.98
C LEU A 171 -13.42 0.19 -18.71
N ILE A 172 -12.68 1.28 -18.94
CA ILE A 172 -11.26 1.36 -18.61
C ILE A 172 -11.05 1.23 -17.10
N THR A 173 -11.80 1.96 -16.28
CA THR A 173 -11.72 1.87 -14.80
C THR A 173 -12.03 0.46 -14.31
N PHE A 174 -13.04 -0.19 -14.87
CA PHE A 174 -13.37 -1.59 -14.58
C PHE A 174 -12.20 -2.51 -14.96
N PHE A 175 -11.66 -2.36 -16.17
CA PHE A 175 -10.52 -3.15 -16.63
C PHE A 175 -9.30 -2.98 -15.72
N VAL A 176 -8.93 -1.74 -15.39
CA VAL A 176 -7.82 -1.43 -14.47
C VAL A 176 -8.04 -2.08 -13.10
N THR A 177 -9.23 -1.95 -12.54
CA THR A 177 -9.57 -2.48 -11.21
C THR A 177 -9.51 -4.00 -11.16
N VAL A 178 -10.12 -4.68 -12.13
CA VAL A 178 -10.13 -6.16 -12.19
C VAL A 178 -8.70 -6.71 -12.29
N ASN A 179 -7.86 -6.09 -13.12
CA ASN A 179 -6.47 -6.49 -13.30
C ASN A 179 -5.66 -6.25 -12.02
N LEU A 180 -5.75 -5.07 -11.40
CA LEU A 180 -5.02 -4.79 -10.17
C LEU A 180 -5.44 -5.72 -9.02
N GLN A 181 -6.72 -6.09 -8.95
CA GLN A 181 -7.21 -7.02 -7.93
C GLN A 181 -6.84 -8.48 -8.21
N SER A 182 -6.29 -8.82 -9.40
CA SER A 182 -5.72 -10.16 -9.63
C SER A 182 -4.34 -10.31 -8.99
N VAL A 183 -3.65 -9.19 -8.77
CA VAL A 183 -2.28 -9.12 -8.26
C VAL A 183 -2.21 -9.50 -6.76
N THR A 184 -3.34 -9.46 -6.07
CA THR A 184 -3.49 -9.85 -4.66
C THR A 184 -3.79 -11.35 -4.49
N SER A 185 -4.03 -12.08 -5.59
CA SER A 185 -4.24 -13.53 -5.52
C SER A 185 -2.95 -14.28 -5.20
N LEU A 186 -3.08 -15.55 -4.80
CA LEU A 186 -1.96 -16.45 -4.51
C LEU A 186 -1.44 -17.13 -5.79
N SER A 187 -1.78 -16.62 -6.98
CA SER A 187 -1.51 -17.25 -8.27
C SER A 187 -0.02 -17.43 -8.58
N ASN A 188 0.85 -16.64 -7.93
CA ASN A 188 2.30 -16.64 -8.11
C ASN A 188 3.05 -17.57 -7.13
N TRP A 189 2.33 -18.37 -6.34
CA TRP A 189 2.93 -19.32 -5.40
C TRP A 189 3.65 -20.47 -6.11
N THR A 190 4.84 -20.78 -5.59
CA THR A 190 5.68 -21.89 -6.06
C THR A 190 5.16 -23.21 -5.47
N GLN A 191 4.96 -24.25 -6.28
CA GLN A 191 4.40 -25.52 -5.80
C GLN A 191 5.43 -26.46 -5.14
N ILE A 192 6.72 -26.23 -5.39
CA ILE A 192 7.81 -27.12 -5.00
C ILE A 192 8.47 -26.75 -3.66
N TYR A 193 7.91 -25.81 -2.90
CA TYR A 193 8.48 -25.48 -1.60
C TYR A 193 8.08 -26.52 -0.54
N PRO A 194 9.05 -27.08 0.21
CA PRO A 194 8.77 -27.78 1.44
C PRO A 194 8.31 -26.81 2.54
N LEU A 195 7.81 -27.38 3.64
CA LEU A 195 7.41 -26.68 4.84
C LEU A 195 8.51 -26.81 5.90
N PHE A 196 8.92 -25.67 6.45
CA PHE A 196 9.93 -25.56 7.51
C PHE A 196 9.30 -25.05 8.80
N LEU A 197 9.70 -25.63 9.93
CA LEU A 197 9.40 -25.17 11.28
C LEU A 197 10.73 -25.04 12.06
N GLY A 198 10.99 -23.86 12.63
CA GLY A 198 12.15 -23.59 13.49
C GLY A 198 13.35 -22.97 12.78
N GLY A 199 13.42 -23.02 11.46
CA GLY A 199 14.49 -22.37 10.69
C GLY A 199 14.63 -22.91 9.27
N ASN A 200 15.38 -22.19 8.44
CA ASN A 200 15.71 -22.54 7.06
C ASN A 200 17.24 -22.76 6.95
N GLY A 201 17.73 -23.82 7.60
CA GLY A 201 19.11 -24.38 7.57
C GLY A 201 20.28 -23.53 7.03
N GLN A 202 21.35 -23.41 7.82
CA GLN A 202 22.73 -22.93 7.52
C GLN A 202 22.94 -21.56 6.81
N THR A 203 21.95 -20.98 6.15
CA THR A 203 22.07 -19.72 5.40
C THR A 203 21.80 -18.48 6.26
N MET A 204 21.12 -18.64 7.39
CA MET A 204 20.90 -17.56 8.36
C MET A 204 21.85 -17.70 9.56
N SER A 205 22.31 -16.57 10.08
CA SER A 205 23.24 -16.54 11.21
C SER A 205 22.61 -16.97 12.55
N ARG A 206 21.28 -17.07 12.63
CA ARG A 206 20.47 -17.52 13.78
C ARG A 206 19.12 -18.08 13.34
N SER A 207 18.70 -19.17 13.97
CA SER A 207 17.39 -19.84 13.86
C SER A 207 16.48 -19.45 15.03
N TRP A 208 15.20 -19.83 14.94
CA TRP A 208 14.21 -19.54 15.97
C TRP A 208 14.33 -20.54 17.11
N GLN A 209 14.34 -20.04 18.34
CA GLN A 209 14.39 -20.87 19.54
C GLN A 209 13.04 -20.86 20.26
N GLY A 210 12.40 -22.01 20.34
CA GLY A 210 11.08 -22.11 20.95
C GLY A 210 10.39 -23.45 20.78
N TYR A 211 9.13 -23.49 21.19
CA TYR A 211 8.27 -24.67 21.15
C TYR A 211 7.11 -24.48 20.18
N ILE A 212 6.81 -25.51 19.39
CA ILE A 212 5.57 -25.59 18.61
C ILE A 212 4.83 -26.86 19.03
N SER A 213 3.53 -26.77 19.32
CA SER A 213 2.73 -27.94 19.72
C SER A 213 1.65 -28.32 18.70
N GLU A 214 1.23 -27.38 17.87
CA GLU A 214 0.18 -27.58 16.87
C GLU A 214 0.46 -26.74 15.63
N PHE A 215 0.33 -27.36 14.45
CA PHE A 215 0.30 -26.64 13.18
C PHE A 215 -0.70 -27.26 12.20
N SER A 216 -1.69 -26.48 11.78
CA SER A 216 -2.77 -26.93 10.90
C SER A 216 -3.08 -25.90 9.82
N ILE A 217 -3.45 -26.37 8.61
CA ILE A 217 -3.74 -25.54 7.43
C ILE A 217 -5.08 -25.94 6.81
N ALA A 218 -5.93 -24.96 6.52
CA ALA A 218 -7.15 -25.13 5.73
C ALA A 218 -7.13 -24.28 4.44
N GLU A 219 -7.81 -24.76 3.39
CA GLU A 219 -7.87 -24.12 2.07
C GLU A 219 -8.94 -23.03 1.90
N ARG A 220 -9.54 -22.58 3.00
CA ARG A 220 -10.50 -21.47 3.04
C ARG A 220 -10.20 -20.52 4.19
N ALA A 221 -10.66 -19.28 4.07
CA ALA A 221 -10.76 -18.37 5.20
C ALA A 221 -11.94 -18.77 6.10
N ILE A 222 -11.75 -18.72 7.42
CA ILE A 222 -12.82 -18.90 8.41
C ILE A 222 -13.38 -17.55 8.87
N SER A 223 -14.64 -17.53 9.27
CA SER A 223 -15.32 -16.36 9.84
C SER A 223 -14.88 -16.06 11.27
N GLU A 224 -15.19 -14.86 11.79
CA GLU A 224 -14.84 -14.48 13.17
C GLU A 224 -15.49 -15.38 14.24
N GLU A 225 -16.72 -15.84 13.98
CA GLU A 225 -17.41 -16.80 14.85
C GLU A 225 -16.70 -18.16 14.86
N GLU A 226 -16.25 -18.60 13.68
CA GLU A 226 -15.47 -19.83 13.52
C GLU A 226 -14.08 -19.72 14.17
N VAL A 227 -13.44 -18.54 14.13
CA VAL A 227 -12.19 -18.25 14.86
C VAL A 227 -12.40 -18.38 16.37
N ALA A 228 -13.48 -17.79 16.90
CA ALA A 228 -13.79 -17.89 18.33
C ALA A 228 -13.97 -19.35 18.78
N LYS A 229 -14.61 -20.17 17.94
CA LYS A 229 -14.75 -21.62 18.19
C LYS A 229 -13.41 -22.34 18.13
N ALA A 230 -12.56 -22.05 17.14
CA ALA A 230 -11.23 -22.65 17.02
C ALA A 230 -10.33 -22.36 18.23
N PHE A 231 -10.40 -21.15 18.81
CA PHE A 231 -9.71 -20.81 20.06
C PHE A 231 -10.23 -21.62 21.25
N SER A 232 -11.56 -21.72 21.41
CA SER A 232 -12.17 -22.50 22.49
C SER A 232 -11.77 -23.97 22.44
N ASP A 233 -11.78 -24.56 21.24
CA ASP A 233 -11.48 -25.98 21.03
C ASP A 233 -9.97 -26.26 20.92
N LYS A 234 -9.13 -25.21 20.88
CA LYS A 234 -7.69 -25.28 20.60
C LYS A 234 -7.34 -26.11 19.35
N SER A 235 -8.25 -26.14 18.38
CA SER A 235 -8.12 -26.99 17.19
C SER A 235 -8.88 -26.39 16.01
N LEU A 236 -8.27 -26.49 14.84
CA LEU A 236 -8.91 -26.12 13.58
C LEU A 236 -9.84 -27.23 13.06
N SER A 237 -9.62 -28.49 13.45
CA SER A 237 -10.39 -29.63 12.91
C SER A 237 -11.88 -29.58 13.28
N SER A 238 -12.24 -29.02 14.45
CA SER A 238 -13.63 -28.89 14.90
C SER A 238 -14.47 -27.87 14.12
N VAL A 239 -13.81 -27.08 13.26
CA VAL A 239 -14.40 -25.98 12.49
C VAL A 239 -14.33 -26.24 10.99
N VAL A 240 -13.24 -26.86 10.50
CA VAL A 240 -12.89 -26.83 9.08
C VAL A 240 -12.55 -28.19 8.46
N ASP A 241 -12.92 -29.30 9.12
CA ASP A 241 -12.50 -30.69 8.82
C ASP A 241 -12.38 -31.03 7.32
N ARG A 242 -13.42 -30.77 6.51
CA ARG A 242 -13.41 -31.11 5.07
C ARG A 242 -12.42 -30.30 4.22
N SER A 243 -12.11 -29.07 4.64
CA SER A 243 -11.19 -28.15 3.96
C SER A 243 -9.79 -28.13 4.59
N LEU A 244 -9.53 -28.98 5.59
CA LEU A 244 -8.21 -29.18 6.16
C LEU A 244 -7.30 -29.86 5.12
N VAL A 245 -6.14 -29.27 4.85
CA VAL A 245 -5.16 -29.75 3.87
C VAL A 245 -3.86 -30.26 4.51
N ALA A 246 -3.61 -29.90 5.77
CA ALA A 246 -2.56 -30.49 6.59
C ALA A 246 -2.85 -30.23 8.08
N SER A 247 -2.45 -31.17 8.94
CA SER A 247 -2.54 -31.04 10.39
C SER A 247 -1.46 -31.88 11.07
N TYR A 248 -0.60 -31.20 11.84
CA TYR A 248 0.54 -31.75 12.54
C TYR A 248 0.39 -31.48 14.04
N HIS A 249 0.23 -32.55 14.81
CA HIS A 249 0.27 -32.51 16.28
C HIS A 249 1.69 -32.81 16.74
N LEU A 250 2.28 -31.86 17.46
CA LEU A 250 3.70 -31.84 17.84
C LEU A 250 3.84 -31.89 19.38
N THR A 251 2.97 -32.61 20.08
CA THR A 251 2.87 -32.57 21.55
C THR A 251 3.96 -33.35 22.28
N GLU A 252 4.44 -34.45 21.67
CA GLU A 252 5.45 -35.35 22.23
C GLU A 252 6.55 -35.61 21.20
N TYR A 253 7.77 -35.91 21.64
CA TYR A 253 8.87 -36.23 20.74
C TYR A 253 8.57 -37.51 19.94
N SER A 254 8.68 -37.40 18.62
CA SER A 254 8.65 -38.51 17.66
C SER A 254 9.78 -38.34 16.64
N GLN A 255 10.27 -39.45 16.08
CA GLN A 255 11.27 -39.42 14.99
C GLN A 255 10.73 -38.76 13.71
N SER A 256 9.42 -38.82 13.50
CA SER A 256 8.71 -38.11 12.43
C SER A 256 7.28 -37.76 12.86
N TYR A 257 6.72 -36.72 12.28
CA TYR A 257 5.36 -36.26 12.56
C TYR A 257 4.50 -36.39 11.31
N PRO A 258 3.61 -37.40 11.25
CA PRO A 258 2.76 -37.58 10.09
C PRO A 258 1.61 -36.56 10.07
N ASP A 259 1.25 -36.13 8.86
CA ASP A 259 0.05 -35.33 8.64
C ASP A 259 -1.22 -36.16 8.93
N LYS A 260 -2.06 -35.69 9.85
CA LYS A 260 -3.33 -36.35 10.19
C LYS A 260 -4.31 -36.39 9.02
N THR A 261 -4.22 -35.47 8.07
CA THR A 261 -5.11 -35.45 6.90
C THR A 261 -4.67 -36.43 5.82
N GLN A 262 -3.44 -36.96 5.90
CA GLN A 262 -2.81 -37.81 4.88
C GLN A 262 -2.74 -37.16 3.48
N LYS A 263 -2.77 -35.82 3.41
CA LYS A 263 -2.70 -35.06 2.15
C LYS A 263 -1.35 -34.38 1.97
N SER A 264 -0.54 -34.30 3.03
CA SER A 264 0.78 -33.69 3.05
C SER A 264 1.86 -34.69 3.50
N PRO A 265 3.12 -34.55 3.04
CA PRO A 265 4.24 -35.34 3.52
C PRO A 265 4.50 -35.18 5.03
N ASN A 266 5.22 -36.14 5.61
CA ASN A 266 5.59 -36.11 7.03
C ASN A 266 6.63 -35.03 7.31
N LEU A 267 6.59 -34.45 8.52
CA LEU A 267 7.69 -33.63 9.03
C LEU A 267 8.76 -34.55 9.65
N ILE A 268 10.01 -34.34 9.27
CA ILE A 268 11.18 -35.06 9.76
C ILE A 268 12.20 -34.11 10.36
N TRP A 269 12.97 -34.61 11.32
CA TRP A 269 14.05 -33.85 11.93
C TRP A 269 15.21 -33.65 10.97
N GLN A 270 15.76 -32.44 11.01
CA GLN A 270 17.03 -32.07 10.41
C GLN A 270 17.98 -31.64 11.52
N GLY A 271 19.26 -32.02 11.43
CA GLY A 271 20.26 -31.73 12.46
C GLY A 271 20.31 -32.75 13.62
N GLU A 272 21.04 -32.42 14.68
CA GLU A 272 21.26 -33.31 15.83
C GLU A 272 20.17 -33.09 16.89
N THR A 273 19.21 -34.01 17.01
CA THR A 273 18.11 -33.87 17.97
C THR A 273 18.57 -34.16 19.41
N SER A 274 18.25 -33.29 20.36
CA SER A 274 18.36 -33.58 21.80
C SER A 274 16.97 -33.82 22.42
N GLN A 275 16.83 -34.79 23.34
CA GLN A 275 15.55 -35.18 23.94
C GLN A 275 15.12 -34.30 25.14
N ASN A 276 15.53 -33.03 25.19
CA ASN A 276 15.20 -32.16 26.31
C ASN A 276 13.83 -31.47 26.13
N ALA A 277 12.74 -32.15 26.46
CA ALA A 277 11.41 -31.54 26.47
C ALA A 277 11.04 -31.03 27.88
N SER A 278 11.14 -29.72 28.10
CA SER A 278 10.70 -29.08 29.36
C SER A 278 9.22 -28.67 29.35
N LYS A 279 8.62 -28.55 28.17
CA LYS A 279 7.23 -28.12 27.92
C LYS A 279 6.55 -29.05 26.92
N VAL A 280 5.21 -29.02 26.84
CA VAL A 280 4.41 -29.76 25.85
C VAL A 280 4.60 -29.14 24.48
N GLY A 281 5.23 -29.85 23.55
CA GLY A 281 5.62 -29.31 22.24
C GLY A 281 6.97 -29.87 21.76
N VAL A 282 7.27 -29.69 20.48
CA VAL A 282 8.62 -29.91 19.96
C VAL A 282 9.45 -28.66 20.15
N PHE A 283 10.63 -28.82 20.74
CA PHE A 283 11.61 -27.74 20.85
C PHE A 283 12.40 -27.63 19.54
N LEU A 284 12.62 -26.41 19.08
CA LEU A 284 13.32 -26.06 17.84
C LEU A 284 14.37 -25.01 18.16
N ASP A 285 15.55 -25.12 17.56
CA ASP A 285 16.69 -24.22 17.79
C ASP A 285 17.64 -24.18 16.58
N ASP A 286 18.87 -23.72 16.81
CA ASP A 286 19.93 -23.61 15.80
C ASP A 286 20.44 -24.98 15.31
N ASP A 287 20.38 -26.01 16.15
CA ASP A 287 20.98 -27.32 15.89
C ASP A 287 19.98 -28.32 15.33
N HIS A 288 18.68 -28.13 15.60
CA HIS A 288 17.64 -29.00 15.06
C HIS A 288 16.33 -28.27 14.66
N TRP A 289 15.81 -28.62 13.49
CA TRP A 289 14.53 -28.10 12.98
C TRP A 289 13.70 -29.19 12.31
N LEU A 290 12.46 -28.87 11.93
CA LEU A 290 11.58 -29.78 11.21
C LEU A 290 11.38 -29.32 9.76
N GLU A 291 11.51 -30.27 8.84
CA GLU A 291 11.26 -30.07 7.41
C GLU A 291 10.40 -31.21 6.87
N THR A 292 9.51 -30.93 5.92
CA THR A 292 8.78 -31.99 5.23
C THR A 292 9.69 -32.83 4.35
N GLU A 293 9.55 -34.15 4.41
CA GLU A 293 10.34 -35.12 3.62
C GLU A 293 10.33 -34.88 2.09
N ALA A 294 9.30 -34.18 1.60
CA ALA A 294 9.15 -33.77 0.21
C ALA A 294 8.39 -32.43 0.12
N PRO A 295 8.47 -31.73 -1.02
CA PRO A 295 7.68 -30.53 -1.26
C PRO A 295 6.18 -30.72 -1.01
N VAL A 296 5.54 -29.75 -0.34
CA VAL A 296 4.11 -29.77 -0.02
C VAL A 296 3.24 -29.32 -1.21
N ALA A 297 3.37 -30.01 -2.35
CA ALA A 297 2.74 -29.62 -3.60
C ALA A 297 1.20 -29.62 -3.55
N SER A 298 0.60 -30.50 -2.74
CA SER A 298 -0.85 -30.54 -2.50
C SER A 298 -1.34 -29.26 -1.83
N ILE A 299 -0.72 -28.86 -0.71
CA ILE A 299 -1.01 -27.62 0.01
C ILE A 299 -0.86 -26.43 -0.92
N ASN A 300 0.31 -26.28 -1.55
CA ASN A 300 0.57 -25.15 -2.43
C ASN A 300 -0.43 -25.05 -3.59
N ARG A 301 -0.86 -26.18 -4.16
CA ARG A 301 -1.85 -26.20 -5.23
C ARG A 301 -3.25 -25.84 -4.74
N SER A 302 -3.68 -26.37 -3.60
CA SER A 302 -4.96 -26.04 -2.99
C SER A 302 -5.07 -24.56 -2.66
N LEU A 303 -4.09 -24.01 -1.93
CA LEU A 303 -4.08 -22.60 -1.53
C LEU A 303 -3.97 -21.66 -2.74
N ARG A 304 -3.17 -22.02 -3.75
CA ARG A 304 -3.11 -21.25 -5.01
C ARG A 304 -4.44 -21.23 -5.75
N LYS A 305 -5.18 -22.34 -5.76
CA LYS A 305 -6.47 -22.47 -6.45
C LYS A 305 -7.58 -21.72 -5.73
N SER A 306 -7.68 -21.85 -4.40
CA SER A 306 -8.68 -21.13 -3.61
C SER A 306 -8.35 -19.65 -3.47
N SER A 307 -7.05 -19.28 -3.50
CA SER A 307 -6.55 -17.97 -3.10
C SER A 307 -7.03 -17.54 -1.72
N GLN A 308 -7.26 -18.53 -0.85
CA GLN A 308 -7.70 -18.36 0.53
C GLN A 308 -7.02 -19.41 1.41
N PHE A 309 -6.78 -19.08 2.68
CA PHE A 309 -6.29 -20.05 3.64
C PHE A 309 -6.63 -19.67 5.08
N THR A 310 -6.52 -20.67 5.96
CA THR A 310 -6.41 -20.47 7.40
C THR A 310 -5.24 -21.28 7.93
N PHE A 311 -4.37 -20.65 8.72
CA PHE A 311 -3.32 -21.31 9.50
C PHE A 311 -3.68 -21.26 10.97
N ASN A 312 -3.43 -22.36 11.67
CA ASN A 312 -3.62 -22.51 13.11
C ASN A 312 -2.31 -22.99 13.71
N ILE A 313 -1.74 -22.21 14.63
CA ILE A 313 -0.45 -22.49 15.24
C ILE A 313 -0.54 -22.29 16.75
N ILE A 314 0.06 -23.18 17.53
CA ILE A 314 0.30 -22.97 18.95
C ILE A 314 1.80 -23.03 19.19
N LEU A 315 2.38 -21.92 19.65
CA LEU A 315 3.82 -21.72 19.74
C LEU A 315 4.22 -20.91 20.98
N ALA A 316 5.45 -21.09 21.45
CA ALA A 316 6.05 -20.33 22.55
C ALA A 316 7.51 -20.01 22.21
N THR A 317 7.95 -18.77 22.33
CA THR A 317 9.37 -18.41 22.19
C THR A 317 10.14 -18.67 23.48
N THR A 318 11.43 -18.98 23.40
CA THR A 318 12.33 -18.97 24.57
C THR A 318 13.18 -17.70 24.65
N ASP A 319 13.28 -16.92 23.57
CA ASP A 319 14.02 -15.66 23.52
C ASP A 319 13.10 -14.49 23.13
N THR A 320 12.70 -13.70 24.13
CA THR A 320 11.86 -12.51 23.95
C THR A 320 12.65 -11.29 23.44
N LYS A 321 13.98 -11.36 23.40
CA LYS A 321 14.89 -10.26 23.02
C LYS A 321 15.63 -10.54 21.72
N ILE A 322 15.17 -11.51 20.92
CA ILE A 322 15.79 -11.85 19.67
C ILE A 322 15.82 -10.65 18.71
N THR A 323 17.00 -10.33 18.18
CA THR A 323 17.19 -9.22 17.25
C THR A 323 17.26 -9.72 15.82
N GLY A 324 16.53 -9.06 14.92
CA GLY A 324 16.44 -9.45 13.51
C GLY A 324 15.17 -10.22 13.17
N MET A 325 15.02 -10.55 11.89
CA MET A 325 13.85 -11.25 11.35
C MET A 325 14.12 -12.76 11.35
N VAL A 326 13.63 -13.47 12.35
CA VAL A 326 13.91 -14.90 12.55
C VAL A 326 12.67 -15.75 12.19
N PRO A 327 12.71 -16.57 11.12
CA PRO A 327 11.58 -17.38 10.69
C PRO A 327 11.21 -18.47 11.69
N ILE A 328 9.93 -18.54 12.05
CA ILE A 328 9.32 -19.60 12.86
C ILE A 328 8.78 -20.70 11.95
N ILE A 329 7.98 -20.32 10.93
CA ILE A 329 7.37 -21.25 9.98
C ILE A 329 7.45 -20.63 8.58
N SER A 330 7.88 -21.40 7.58
CA SER A 330 7.92 -20.91 6.20
C SER A 330 7.64 -21.98 5.15
N LEU A 331 7.06 -21.54 4.02
CA LEU A 331 7.04 -22.29 2.77
C LEU A 331 8.06 -21.68 1.82
N SER A 332 9.29 -22.17 1.88
CA SER A 332 10.44 -21.60 1.16
C SER A 332 11.34 -22.71 0.61
N SER A 333 12.47 -22.32 0.01
CA SER A 333 13.58 -23.22 -0.29
C SER A 333 14.84 -22.60 0.31
N LEU A 334 15.77 -23.44 0.75
CA LEU A 334 17.07 -23.05 1.31
C LEU A 334 17.92 -22.23 0.31
N ASP A 335 17.72 -22.44 -0.98
CA ASP A 335 18.56 -21.83 -2.04
C ASP A 335 18.09 -20.43 -2.48
N THR A 336 16.95 -19.96 -1.98
CA THR A 336 16.37 -18.69 -2.44
C THR A 336 15.79 -17.89 -1.27
N ASP A 337 15.98 -16.57 -1.28
CA ASP A 337 15.24 -15.65 -0.39
C ASP A 337 13.74 -15.54 -0.75
N ARG A 338 13.15 -16.54 -1.39
CA ARG A 338 11.75 -16.54 -1.83
C ARG A 338 10.93 -17.48 -0.95
N HIS A 339 9.76 -17.00 -0.55
CA HIS A 339 8.82 -17.75 0.27
C HIS A 339 7.40 -17.54 -0.29
N ASN A 340 6.53 -18.54 -0.19
CA ASN A 340 5.10 -18.34 -0.42
C ASN A 340 4.48 -17.59 0.78
N PHE A 341 4.89 -17.98 1.99
CA PHE A 341 4.69 -17.20 3.20
C PHE A 341 5.81 -17.47 4.20
N ALA A 342 5.95 -16.58 5.18
CA ALA A 342 6.77 -16.80 6.37
C ALA A 342 6.14 -16.13 7.59
N ILE A 343 6.18 -16.83 8.72
CA ILE A 343 5.88 -16.31 10.05
C ILE A 343 7.21 -16.09 10.72
N VAL A 344 7.46 -14.88 11.20
CA VAL A 344 8.77 -14.42 11.62
C VAL A 344 8.64 -13.74 12.98
N GLN A 345 9.56 -14.02 13.90
CA GLN A 345 9.71 -13.25 15.13
C GLN A 345 10.69 -12.08 14.88
N ASN A 346 10.34 -10.89 15.36
CA ASN A 346 11.22 -9.73 15.38
C ASN A 346 11.08 -8.99 16.71
N GLY A 347 12.02 -9.23 17.63
CA GLY A 347 11.88 -8.83 19.03
C GLY A 347 10.64 -9.43 19.67
N ALA A 348 9.80 -8.58 20.27
CA ALA A 348 8.53 -8.96 20.87
C ALA A 348 7.38 -9.12 19.85
N ASN A 349 7.61 -8.88 18.56
CA ASN A 349 6.55 -8.80 17.54
C ASN A 349 6.50 -10.06 16.67
N LEU A 350 5.30 -10.44 16.25
CA LEU A 350 5.08 -11.43 15.20
C LEU A 350 4.91 -10.71 13.86
N VAL A 351 5.65 -11.15 12.85
CA VAL A 351 5.60 -10.60 11.49
C VAL A 351 5.13 -11.69 10.53
N PHE A 352 4.06 -11.40 9.80
CA PHE A 352 3.54 -12.28 8.75
C PHE A 352 3.88 -11.73 7.37
N ARG A 353 4.67 -12.50 6.62
CA ARG A 353 5.03 -12.20 5.24
C ARG A 353 4.21 -13.07 4.30
N LEU A 354 3.44 -12.44 3.45
CA LEU A 354 2.62 -13.13 2.45
C LEU A 354 3.10 -12.76 1.06
N ARG A 355 3.49 -13.74 0.24
CA ARG A 355 3.81 -13.48 -1.17
C ARG A 355 2.53 -13.46 -2.00
N THR A 356 2.36 -12.36 -2.72
CA THR A 356 1.41 -12.16 -3.80
C THR A 356 2.16 -11.47 -4.94
N SER A 357 1.52 -11.24 -6.07
CA SER A 357 2.15 -10.41 -7.11
C SER A 357 2.30 -8.95 -6.66
N ALA A 358 1.57 -8.54 -5.62
CA ALA A 358 1.60 -7.20 -5.05
C ALA A 358 2.78 -7.03 -4.08
N THR A 359 3.03 -8.05 -3.26
CA THR A 359 3.96 -7.95 -2.12
C THR A 359 5.41 -8.30 -2.43
N GLY A 360 5.71 -8.55 -3.71
CA GLY A 360 7.03 -8.94 -4.17
C GLY A 360 7.40 -10.38 -3.81
N ASN A 361 8.60 -10.80 -4.22
CA ASN A 361 9.02 -12.20 -4.09
C ASN A 361 9.28 -12.66 -2.64
N GLN A 362 9.49 -11.72 -1.71
CA GLN A 362 9.73 -11.99 -0.29
C GLN A 362 8.49 -11.75 0.58
N GLY A 363 7.41 -11.19 0.01
CA GLY A 363 6.22 -10.82 0.78
C GLY A 363 6.45 -9.71 1.81
N THR A 364 7.45 -8.85 1.61
CA THR A 364 7.89 -7.80 2.54
C THR A 364 7.19 -6.45 2.33
N ARG A 365 6.26 -6.40 1.38
CA ARG A 365 5.90 -5.15 0.72
C ARG A 365 4.38 -5.02 0.54
N PRO A 366 3.62 -4.78 1.62
CA PRO A 366 4.06 -4.73 3.01
C PRO A 366 4.06 -6.11 3.68
N GLU A 367 4.71 -6.17 4.84
CA GLU A 367 4.54 -7.24 5.83
C GLU A 367 3.51 -6.81 6.91
N LEU A 368 2.78 -7.76 7.48
CA LEU A 368 1.84 -7.50 8.59
C LEU A 368 2.56 -7.71 9.92
N ILE A 369 2.58 -6.69 10.78
CA ILE A 369 3.22 -6.74 12.09
C ILE A 369 2.15 -6.78 13.18
N VAL A 370 2.22 -7.78 14.04
CA VAL A 370 1.41 -7.91 15.25
C VAL A 370 2.29 -7.60 16.45
N PRO A 371 2.05 -6.49 17.15
CA PRO A 371 2.93 -6.06 18.23
C PRO A 371 2.79 -6.96 19.45
N ASN A 372 3.86 -7.10 20.23
CA ASN A 372 3.83 -7.61 21.61
C ASN A 372 3.31 -9.05 21.79
N VAL A 373 3.41 -9.90 20.77
CA VAL A 373 3.06 -11.33 20.86
C VAL A 373 4.06 -12.10 21.71
N PHE A 374 5.32 -11.69 21.72
CA PHE A 374 6.44 -12.41 22.36
C PHE A 374 7.01 -11.65 23.56
N LEU A 375 6.13 -11.07 24.39
CA LEU A 375 6.54 -10.40 25.63
C LEU A 375 6.93 -11.40 26.74
N ASP A 376 6.40 -12.62 26.66
CA ASP A 376 6.68 -13.70 27.58
C ASP A 376 7.08 -14.99 26.83
N THR A 377 7.23 -16.09 27.58
CA THR A 377 7.67 -17.40 27.05
C THR A 377 6.56 -18.45 27.12
N GLU A 378 5.30 -18.01 27.29
CA GLU A 378 4.13 -18.87 27.34
C GLU A 378 3.65 -19.23 25.93
N PHE A 379 2.75 -20.21 25.87
CA PHE A 379 2.14 -20.62 24.61
C PHE A 379 1.08 -19.62 24.17
N HIS A 380 1.28 -19.07 22.98
CA HIS A 380 0.29 -18.27 22.27
C HIS A 380 -0.38 -19.11 21.18
N HIS A 381 -1.69 -18.97 21.09
CA HIS A 381 -2.49 -19.54 20.01
C HIS A 381 -2.65 -18.49 18.92
N VAL A 382 -2.08 -18.74 17.74
CA VAL A 382 -2.09 -17.84 16.60
C VAL A 382 -2.96 -18.43 15.49
N ILE A 383 -3.98 -17.69 15.06
CA ILE A 383 -4.79 -18.04 13.90
C ILE A 383 -4.60 -16.98 12.82
N VAL A 384 -4.19 -17.39 11.62
CA VAL A 384 -4.03 -16.50 10.47
C VAL A 384 -5.04 -16.85 9.41
N THR A 385 -5.84 -15.89 8.97
CA THR A 385 -6.79 -16.07 7.87
C THR A 385 -6.42 -15.17 6.71
N TYR A 386 -6.54 -15.67 5.49
CA TYR A 386 -6.44 -14.87 4.29
C TYR A 386 -7.59 -15.20 3.35
N GLY A 387 -8.37 -14.18 3.01
CA GLY A 387 -9.45 -14.28 2.05
C GLY A 387 -9.92 -12.89 1.64
N ASP A 388 -10.42 -12.78 0.40
CA ASP A 388 -10.95 -11.53 -0.14
C ASP A 388 -9.95 -10.37 -0.12
N SER A 389 -8.67 -10.69 -0.33
CA SER A 389 -7.53 -9.77 -0.21
C SER A 389 -7.30 -9.21 1.20
N ILE A 390 -7.88 -9.81 2.23
CA ILE A 390 -7.71 -9.40 3.63
C ILE A 390 -6.98 -10.49 4.39
N LEU A 391 -5.82 -10.15 4.93
CA LEU A 391 -5.05 -10.93 5.88
C LEU A 391 -5.47 -10.54 7.29
N ARG A 392 -5.78 -11.50 8.15
CA ARG A 392 -6.03 -11.27 9.58
C ARG A 392 -5.21 -12.23 10.42
N VAL A 393 -4.65 -11.73 11.50
CA VAL A 393 -3.91 -12.51 12.49
C VAL A 393 -4.58 -12.29 13.84
N TYR A 394 -5.02 -13.37 14.46
CA TYR A 394 -5.65 -13.41 15.78
C TYR A 394 -4.69 -14.03 16.78
N ILE A 395 -4.59 -13.45 17.98
CA ILE A 395 -3.70 -13.91 19.04
C ILE A 395 -4.51 -14.20 20.30
N ASP A 396 -4.53 -15.47 20.73
CA ASP A 396 -5.17 -16.03 21.93
C ASP A 396 -6.70 -15.88 22.04
N THR A 397 -7.29 -14.88 21.38
CA THR A 397 -8.71 -14.57 21.38
C THR A 397 -9.15 -13.98 20.05
N ALA A 398 -10.40 -14.22 19.65
CA ALA A 398 -10.99 -13.65 18.44
C ALA A 398 -11.07 -12.12 18.46
N GLN A 399 -11.00 -11.49 19.64
CA GLN A 399 -11.03 -10.03 19.79
C GLN A 399 -9.68 -9.36 19.54
N ASN A 400 -8.57 -10.08 19.75
CA ASN A 400 -7.23 -9.55 19.57
C ASN A 400 -6.77 -9.84 18.13
N VAL A 401 -7.22 -8.99 17.22
CA VAL A 401 -7.01 -9.14 15.78
C VAL A 401 -6.21 -7.98 15.20
N SER A 402 -5.19 -8.33 14.43
CA SER A 402 -4.51 -7.42 13.51
C SER A 402 -4.90 -7.77 12.08
N SER A 403 -5.28 -6.79 11.27
CA SER A 403 -5.74 -7.03 9.91
C SER A 403 -5.06 -6.13 8.89
N PHE A 404 -5.00 -6.62 7.66
CA PHE A 404 -4.33 -5.98 6.55
C PHE A 404 -5.09 -6.25 5.25
N GLU A 405 -5.56 -5.19 4.60
CA GLU A 405 -6.22 -5.26 3.30
C GLU A 405 -5.25 -4.94 2.17
N LEU A 406 -4.99 -5.93 1.31
CA LEU A 406 -4.32 -5.75 0.03
C LEU A 406 -5.28 -5.08 -0.96
N ASN A 407 -5.37 -3.75 -0.87
CA ASN A 407 -6.15 -2.98 -1.83
C ASN A 407 -5.37 -2.74 -3.13
N PRO A 408 -6.05 -2.51 -4.28
CA PRO A 408 -5.41 -2.16 -5.55
C PRO A 408 -4.50 -0.92 -5.50
N GLY A 409 -4.74 0.01 -4.58
CA GLY A 409 -3.95 1.23 -4.41
C GLY A 409 -2.53 0.95 -3.95
N ILE A 410 -2.35 0.01 -3.01
CA ILE A 410 -1.01 -0.43 -2.57
C ILE A 410 -0.20 -0.90 -3.76
N VAL A 411 -0.78 -1.74 -4.63
CA VAL A 411 -0.11 -2.26 -5.84
C VAL A 411 0.39 -1.13 -6.74
N LEU A 412 -0.45 -0.10 -6.94
CA LEU A 412 -0.16 0.96 -7.90
C LEU A 412 0.85 1.97 -7.36
N PHE A 413 0.75 2.30 -6.07
CA PHE A 413 1.52 3.38 -5.46
C PHE A 413 2.71 2.92 -4.63
N GLN A 414 2.90 1.62 -4.41
CA GLN A 414 4.04 1.09 -3.65
C GLN A 414 5.42 1.47 -4.20
N LYS A 415 5.57 1.66 -5.51
CA LYS A 415 6.85 2.14 -6.06
C LYS A 415 7.08 3.63 -5.81
N MET A 416 6.00 4.39 -5.65
CA MET A 416 6.04 5.84 -5.43
C MET A 416 6.04 6.22 -3.95
N LEU A 417 5.47 5.37 -3.10
CA LEU A 417 5.38 5.52 -1.67
C LEU A 417 6.02 4.29 -1.03
N PRO A 418 7.05 4.43 -0.18
CA PRO A 418 7.59 3.32 0.58
C PRO A 418 6.57 2.96 1.67
N LEU A 419 5.64 2.11 1.24
CA LEU A 419 4.62 1.49 2.06
C LEU A 419 5.18 0.18 2.67
N ASP A 420 6.50 0.09 2.86
CA ASP A 420 7.20 -1.13 3.31
C ASP A 420 6.77 -1.53 4.74
N ARG A 421 6.39 -0.56 5.58
CA ARG A 421 5.79 -0.76 6.90
C ARG A 421 4.48 0.00 6.97
N LEU A 422 3.38 -0.70 6.70
CA LEU A 422 2.06 -0.08 6.61
C LEU A 422 1.39 -0.06 7.99
N ASN A 423 1.40 1.12 8.62
CA ASN A 423 0.43 1.45 9.66
C ASN A 423 -0.96 1.74 9.03
N ASN A 424 -1.99 1.91 9.86
CA ASN A 424 -3.34 2.22 9.39
C ASN A 424 -3.42 3.49 8.53
N VAL A 425 -2.51 4.46 8.72
CA VAL A 425 -2.50 5.73 7.98
C VAL A 425 -2.06 5.54 6.54
N GLY A 426 -0.97 4.79 6.28
CA GLY A 426 -0.54 4.50 4.92
C GLY A 426 -1.60 3.73 4.11
N LEU A 427 -2.39 2.87 4.77
CA LEU A 427 -3.52 2.18 4.13
C LEU A 427 -4.60 3.16 3.68
N VAL A 428 -4.97 4.10 4.56
CA VAL A 428 -5.93 5.17 4.24
C VAL A 428 -5.40 6.01 3.08
N VAL A 429 -4.13 6.44 3.12
CA VAL A 429 -3.51 7.23 2.04
C VAL A 429 -3.53 6.47 0.71
N SER A 430 -3.19 5.18 0.70
CA SER A 430 -3.22 4.36 -0.51
C SER A 430 -4.63 4.26 -1.11
N LYS A 431 -5.66 4.15 -0.25
CA LYS A 431 -7.07 4.14 -0.66
C LYS A 431 -7.45 5.49 -1.26
N PHE A 432 -7.11 6.61 -0.61
CA PHE A 432 -7.34 7.96 -1.15
C PHE A 432 -6.68 8.18 -2.51
N LEU A 433 -5.43 7.73 -2.69
CA LEU A 433 -4.72 7.88 -3.96
C LEU A 433 -5.33 7.04 -5.08
N TYR A 434 -5.73 5.81 -4.77
CA TYR A 434 -6.41 4.94 -5.73
C TYR A 434 -7.76 5.52 -6.18
N TYR A 435 -8.59 5.93 -5.23
CA TYR A 435 -9.86 6.57 -5.54
C TYR A 435 -9.65 7.91 -6.27
N GLY A 436 -8.63 8.68 -5.89
CA GLY A 436 -8.22 9.91 -6.57
C GLY A 436 -7.83 9.66 -8.03
N PHE A 437 -7.01 8.64 -8.28
CA PHE A 437 -6.59 8.24 -9.63
C PHE A 437 -7.78 7.88 -10.53
N LEU A 438 -8.81 7.24 -9.98
CA LEU A 438 -10.00 6.84 -10.74
C LEU A 438 -11.07 7.93 -10.86
N PHE A 439 -11.21 8.81 -9.86
CA PHE A 439 -12.35 9.72 -9.80
C PHE A 439 -12.01 11.18 -10.07
N ILE A 440 -10.76 11.61 -9.90
CA ILE A 440 -10.34 12.96 -10.29
C ILE A 440 -10.45 13.15 -11.82
N PRO A 441 -9.95 12.24 -12.69
CA PRO A 441 -10.07 12.45 -14.12
C PRO A 441 -11.53 12.39 -14.59
N LEU A 442 -12.35 11.52 -13.99
CA LEU A 442 -13.79 11.48 -14.25
C LEU A 442 -14.47 12.80 -13.86
N GLY A 443 -14.23 13.29 -12.64
CA GLY A 443 -14.80 14.55 -12.16
C GLY A 443 -14.38 15.73 -13.05
N ASN A 444 -13.13 15.77 -13.50
CA ASN A 444 -12.65 16.76 -14.46
C ASN A 444 -13.36 16.67 -15.82
N LEU A 445 -13.51 15.46 -16.36
CA LEU A 445 -14.24 15.23 -17.61
C LEU A 445 -15.69 15.73 -17.51
N ILE A 446 -16.39 15.36 -16.44
CA ILE A 446 -17.77 15.80 -16.19
C ILE A 446 -17.83 17.32 -16.03
N GLY A 447 -16.90 17.91 -15.28
CA GLY A 447 -16.82 19.37 -15.12
C GLY A 447 -16.62 20.10 -16.44
N LEU A 448 -15.76 19.61 -17.33
CA LEU A 448 -15.60 20.16 -18.67
C LEU A 448 -16.88 20.05 -19.51
N ILE A 449 -17.55 18.88 -19.48
CA ILE A 449 -18.81 18.66 -20.19
C ILE A 449 -19.89 19.63 -19.67
N VAL A 450 -20.09 19.70 -18.36
CA VAL A 450 -21.08 20.56 -17.71
C VAL A 450 -20.84 22.05 -17.98
N THR A 451 -19.57 22.46 -18.03
CA THR A 451 -19.19 23.85 -18.28
C THR A 451 -19.46 24.27 -19.72
N PHE A 452 -19.05 23.44 -20.69
CA PHE A 452 -19.04 23.84 -22.10
C PHE A 452 -20.25 23.36 -22.90
N THR A 453 -21.05 22.45 -22.37
CA THR A 453 -22.26 21.99 -23.05
C THR A 453 -23.31 23.10 -23.16
N GLN A 454 -23.94 23.25 -24.33
CA GLN A 454 -25.04 24.21 -24.54
C GLN A 454 -26.41 23.66 -24.08
N ARG A 455 -26.42 22.51 -23.39
CA ARG A 455 -27.65 21.81 -22.98
C ARG A 455 -28.32 22.49 -21.78
N ARG A 456 -29.61 22.18 -21.60
CA ARG A 456 -30.46 22.67 -20.51
C ARG A 456 -29.88 22.33 -19.14
N LEU A 457 -30.18 23.15 -18.13
CA LEU A 457 -29.70 22.98 -16.75
C LEU A 457 -30.00 21.58 -16.19
N ILE A 458 -31.21 21.05 -16.43
CA ILE A 458 -31.61 19.70 -15.99
C ILE A 458 -30.63 18.63 -16.47
N TYR A 459 -30.18 18.68 -17.73
CA TYR A 459 -29.21 17.71 -18.26
C TYR A 459 -27.89 17.75 -17.47
N ARG A 460 -27.42 18.95 -17.15
CA ARG A 460 -26.18 19.15 -16.40
C ARG A 460 -26.28 18.60 -14.97
N ILE A 461 -27.43 18.82 -14.31
CA ILE A 461 -27.70 18.32 -12.97
C ILE A 461 -27.74 16.79 -13.00
N VAL A 462 -28.54 16.20 -13.89
CA VAL A 462 -28.69 14.74 -14.00
C VAL A 462 -27.34 14.08 -14.26
N LEU A 463 -26.58 14.56 -15.25
CA LEU A 463 -25.25 14.03 -15.56
C LEU A 463 -24.29 14.09 -14.35
N THR A 464 -24.32 15.19 -13.59
CA THR A 464 -23.45 15.36 -12.42
C THR A 464 -23.86 14.40 -11.30
N VAL A 465 -25.16 14.28 -11.02
CA VAL A 465 -25.69 13.39 -9.99
C VAL A 465 -25.40 11.93 -10.35
N GLU A 466 -25.63 11.53 -11.59
CA GLU A 466 -25.29 10.19 -12.08
C GLU A 466 -23.79 9.91 -11.95
N ALA A 467 -22.92 10.84 -12.37
CA ALA A 467 -21.48 10.64 -12.26
C ALA A 467 -21.01 10.52 -10.79
N VAL A 468 -21.56 11.34 -9.89
CA VAL A 468 -21.20 11.37 -8.47
C VAL A 468 -21.70 10.15 -7.71
N LEU A 469 -22.91 9.65 -8.02
CA LEU A 469 -23.51 8.55 -7.27
C LEU A 469 -23.24 7.19 -7.93
N LEU A 470 -23.45 7.09 -9.25
CA LEU A 470 -23.45 5.81 -9.95
C LEU A 470 -22.04 5.27 -10.13
N SER A 471 -21.06 6.11 -10.48
CA SER A 471 -19.69 5.64 -10.78
C SER A 471 -18.99 5.04 -9.56
N PRO A 472 -18.99 5.70 -8.38
CA PRO A 472 -18.44 5.11 -7.15
C PRO A 472 -19.19 3.87 -6.70
N LEU A 473 -20.52 3.86 -6.81
CA LEU A 473 -21.34 2.70 -6.46
C LEU A 473 -21.04 1.51 -7.36
N LEU A 474 -20.90 1.72 -8.67
CA LEU A 474 -20.56 0.67 -9.64
C LEU A 474 -19.18 0.07 -9.37
N LEU A 475 -18.19 0.91 -9.03
CA LEU A 475 -16.86 0.43 -8.64
C LEU A 475 -16.94 -0.42 -7.37
N GLU A 476 -17.64 0.07 -6.34
CA GLU A 476 -17.74 -0.66 -5.08
C GLU A 476 -18.55 -1.94 -5.22
N LEU A 477 -19.61 -1.96 -6.05
CA LEU A 477 -20.34 -3.19 -6.38
C LEU A 477 -19.43 -4.24 -7.04
N LEU A 478 -18.52 -3.81 -7.93
CA LEU A 478 -17.55 -4.71 -8.54
C LEU A 478 -16.56 -5.25 -7.50
N LEU A 479 -16.04 -4.39 -6.64
CA LEU A 479 -15.11 -4.80 -5.57
C LEU A 479 -15.80 -5.73 -4.58
N ALA A 480 -17.02 -5.41 -4.14
CA ALA A 480 -17.85 -6.18 -3.24
C ALA A 480 -18.20 -7.55 -3.81
N PHE A 481 -18.60 -7.62 -5.09
CA PHE A 481 -18.88 -8.89 -5.79
C PHE A 481 -17.66 -9.81 -5.80
N LYS A 482 -16.46 -9.27 -6.10
CA LYS A 482 -15.25 -10.09 -6.10
C LYS A 482 -14.78 -10.46 -4.69
N ARG A 483 -15.12 -9.66 -3.68
CA ARG A 483 -14.83 -9.92 -2.26
C ARG A 483 -15.85 -10.84 -1.58
N GLY A 484 -16.98 -11.14 -2.23
CA GLY A 484 -18.09 -11.84 -1.58
C GLY A 484 -18.66 -11.09 -0.35
N LYS A 485 -18.52 -9.76 -0.31
CA LYS A 485 -18.90 -8.90 0.84
C LYS A 485 -19.98 -7.89 0.46
N ASN A 486 -20.52 -7.22 1.46
CA ASN A 486 -21.38 -6.05 1.29
C ASN A 486 -20.59 -4.85 0.74
N VAL A 487 -21.32 -3.94 0.10
CA VAL A 487 -20.81 -2.66 -0.40
C VAL A 487 -20.28 -1.82 0.76
N ASP A 488 -19.03 -1.37 0.69
CA ASP A 488 -18.47 -0.41 1.64
C ASP A 488 -19.00 1.01 1.36
N LEU A 489 -19.95 1.47 2.19
CA LEU A 489 -20.56 2.78 2.03
C LEU A 489 -19.54 3.93 2.20
N GLU A 490 -18.51 3.75 3.03
CA GLU A 490 -17.47 4.77 3.22
C GLU A 490 -16.68 4.98 1.93
N SER A 491 -16.36 3.88 1.23
CA SER A 491 -15.72 3.91 -0.09
C SER A 491 -16.57 4.62 -1.15
N VAL A 492 -17.88 4.34 -1.17
CA VAL A 492 -18.82 5.01 -2.09
C VAL A 492 -18.87 6.51 -1.82
N LEU A 493 -19.00 6.91 -0.55
CA LEU A 493 -19.01 8.32 -0.14
C LEU A 493 -17.70 9.02 -0.47
N LEU A 494 -16.56 8.35 -0.24
CA LEU A 494 -15.24 8.86 -0.61
C LEU A 494 -15.14 9.13 -2.11
N GLY A 495 -15.52 8.15 -2.95
CA GLY A 495 -15.53 8.33 -4.40
C GLY A 495 -16.47 9.45 -4.84
N ALA A 496 -17.67 9.53 -4.26
CA ALA A 496 -18.63 10.59 -4.56
C ALA A 496 -18.08 11.98 -4.24
N MET A 497 -17.45 12.15 -3.07
CA MET A 497 -16.81 13.40 -2.67
C MET A 497 -15.69 13.79 -3.64
N ILE A 498 -14.87 12.84 -4.11
CA ILE A 498 -13.79 13.10 -5.06
C ILE A 498 -14.35 13.55 -6.41
N VAL A 499 -15.31 12.80 -6.98
CA VAL A 499 -15.94 13.17 -8.26
C VAL A 499 -16.56 14.56 -8.17
N PHE A 500 -17.35 14.82 -7.12
CA PHE A 500 -18.03 16.09 -6.91
C PHE A 500 -17.05 17.25 -6.78
N SER A 501 -16.03 17.10 -5.93
CA SER A 501 -15.02 18.13 -5.68
C SER A 501 -14.24 18.45 -6.95
N ALA A 502 -13.81 17.41 -7.69
CA ALA A 502 -13.13 17.59 -8.97
C ALA A 502 -14.04 18.28 -10.00
N THR A 503 -15.30 17.86 -10.14
CA THR A 503 -16.27 18.49 -11.04
C THR A 503 -16.49 19.97 -10.73
N ILE A 504 -16.71 20.33 -9.47
CA ILE A 504 -16.88 21.73 -9.06
C ILE A 504 -15.62 22.53 -9.33
N MET A 505 -14.46 22.00 -8.96
CA MET A 505 -13.18 22.67 -9.19
C MET A 505 -12.98 22.97 -10.67
N THR A 506 -13.20 21.98 -11.55
CA THR A 506 -13.07 22.17 -13.00
C THR A 506 -14.07 23.17 -13.55
N CYS A 507 -15.32 23.16 -13.06
CA CYS A 507 -16.33 24.16 -13.43
C CYS A 507 -15.87 25.58 -13.06
N ILE A 508 -15.37 25.77 -11.83
CA ILE A 508 -14.87 27.07 -11.37
C ILE A 508 -13.71 27.52 -12.25
N LEU A 509 -12.73 26.65 -12.51
CA LEU A 509 -11.54 26.94 -13.30
C LEU A 509 -11.89 27.27 -14.77
N SER A 510 -12.87 26.56 -15.33
CA SER A 510 -13.23 26.61 -16.75
C SER A 510 -14.26 27.70 -17.11
N CYS A 511 -14.96 28.27 -16.12
CA CYS A 511 -16.00 29.30 -16.30
C CYS A 511 -15.53 30.69 -16.79
N VAL A 512 -14.30 30.83 -17.33
CA VAL A 512 -13.84 32.12 -17.86
C VAL A 512 -14.53 32.40 -19.21
N PRO A 513 -15.19 33.56 -19.39
CA PRO A 513 -15.80 33.91 -20.67
C PRO A 513 -14.72 34.14 -21.73
N VAL A 514 -14.52 33.16 -22.61
CA VAL A 514 -13.70 33.28 -23.83
C VAL A 514 -14.38 34.20 -24.87
N ARG A 515 -15.64 34.60 -24.66
CA ARG A 515 -16.43 35.51 -25.52
C ARG A 515 -15.84 36.92 -25.76
N ARG A 516 -14.64 37.24 -25.27
CA ARG A 516 -13.89 38.48 -25.56
C ARG A 516 -12.43 38.24 -25.97
N LEU A 517 -12.15 37.11 -26.64
CA LEU A 517 -10.86 36.86 -27.31
C LEU A 517 -10.93 37.07 -28.83
N SER A 518 -12.10 37.41 -29.38
CA SER A 518 -12.26 37.96 -30.71
C SER A 518 -12.49 39.47 -30.61
N LEU A 519 -11.40 40.24 -30.72
CA LEU A 519 -11.32 41.55 -31.36
C LEU A 519 -9.83 41.87 -31.55
#